data_AF-A0A6B3HHZ7-F1
#
_entry.id   AF-A0A6B3HHZ7-F1
#
_cell.length_a   1.000
_cell.length_b   1.000
_cell.length_c   1.000
_cell.angle_alpha   90.00
_cell.angle_beta   90.00
_cell.angle_gamma   90.00
#
_symmetry.space_group_name_H-M   'P 1'
#
loop_
_entity.id
_entity.type
_entity.pdbx_description
1 polymer ?
#
loop_
_entity_poly.entity_id
_entity_poly.type
_entity_poly.pdbx_seq_one_letter_code
_entity_poly.pdbx_strand_id
1 'polypeptide(L)'
;PDVTQLSYASIAVVFLAGNAIGSAAPTPGGMGAVEGALTLGLIAVGLPMEVAAPAVLLYRVMTLWLPVLPGWICFNQLTRKGEL
;
A
#
# COMPACT_ATOMS: atom_id res chain seq x y z
N PRO A 1 3.18 -26.69 0.47
CA PRO A 1 2.66 -25.45 -0.13
C PRO A 1 3.42 -25.13 -1.43
N ASP A 2 2.76 -25.26 -2.58
CA ASP A 2 3.29 -24.76 -3.84
C ASP A 2 3.33 -23.24 -3.77
N VAL A 3 4.51 -22.68 -3.48
CA VAL A 3 4.71 -21.23 -3.55
C VAL A 3 4.59 -20.84 -5.02
N THR A 4 3.47 -20.23 -5.39
CA THR A 4 3.25 -19.63 -6.71
C THR A 4 4.44 -18.72 -7.03
N GLN A 5 5.36 -19.21 -7.88
CA GLN A 5 6.56 -18.49 -8.28
C GLN A 5 6.14 -17.40 -9.28
N LEU A 6 5.85 -16.21 -8.76
CA LEU A 6 5.58 -15.03 -9.57
C LEU A 6 6.89 -14.37 -9.99
N SER A 7 6.96 -13.96 -11.25
CA SER A 7 8.07 -13.14 -11.73
C SER A 7 8.05 -11.77 -11.06
N TYR A 8 9.23 -11.27 -10.69
CA TYR A 8 9.42 -9.90 -10.21
C TYR A 8 8.87 -8.85 -11.19
N ALA A 9 8.95 -9.12 -12.50
CA ALA A 9 8.41 -8.23 -13.51
C ALA A 9 6.88 -8.09 -13.38
N SER A 10 6.16 -9.19 -13.18
CA SER A 10 4.70 -9.18 -12.99
C SER A 10 4.30 -8.41 -11.74
N ILE A 11 5.02 -8.61 -10.63
CA ILE A 11 4.80 -7.87 -9.38
C ILE A 11 5.06 -6.37 -9.60
N ALA A 12 6.14 -6.01 -10.29
CA ALA A 12 6.48 -4.62 -10.58
C ALA A 12 5.42 -3.92 -11.46
N VAL A 13 4.87 -4.61 -12.46
CA VAL A 13 3.79 -4.06 -13.30
C VAL A 13 2.53 -3.81 -12.47
N VAL A 14 2.11 -4.80 -11.66
CA VAL A 14 0.96 -4.64 -10.76
C VAL A 14 1.19 -3.49 -9.79
N PHE A 15 2.39 -3.39 -9.21
CA PHE A 15 2.78 -2.32 -8.32
C PHE A 15 2.65 -0.94 -8.98
N LEU A 16 3.24 -0.78 -10.17
CA LEU A 16 3.23 0.48 -10.89
C LEU A 16 1.81 0.90 -11.28
N ALA A 17 1.01 -0.03 -11.80
CA ALA A 17 -0.38 0.21 -12.15
C ALA A 17 -1.23 0.57 -10.92
N GLY A 18 -1.07 -0.17 -9.82
CA GLY A 18 -1.78 0.08 -8.57
C GLY A 18 -1.46 1.44 -7.96
N ASN A 19 -0.19 1.86 -7.99
CA ASN A 19 0.20 3.19 -7.53
C ASN A 19 -0.30 4.30 -8.47
N ALA A 20 -0.33 4.09 -9.78
CA ALA A 20 -0.90 5.05 -10.73
C ALA A 20 -2.40 5.28 -10.46
N ILE A 21 -3.16 4.22 -10.20
CA ILE A 21 -4.57 4.30 -9.77
C ILE A 21 -4.67 5.01 -8.41
N GLY A 22 -3.79 4.69 -7.47
CA GLY A 22 -3.72 5.33 -6.16
C GLY A 22 -3.51 6.84 -6.21
N SER A 23 -2.65 7.32 -7.12
CA SER A 23 -2.37 8.74 -7.31
C SER A 23 -3.55 9.51 -7.93
N ALA A 24 -4.41 8.81 -8.68
CA ALA A 24 -5.64 9.40 -9.22
C ALA A 24 -6.78 9.43 -8.20
N ALA A 25 -6.67 8.68 -7.10
CA ALA A 25 -7.70 8.64 -6.07
C ALA A 25 -7.67 9.92 -5.22
N PRO A 26 -8.83 10.53 -4.91
CA PRO A 26 -8.92 11.73 -4.07
C PRO A 26 -8.71 11.43 -2.56
N THR A 27 -8.23 10.23 -2.21
CA THR A 27 -8.03 9.82 -0.82
C THR A 27 -6.57 10.06 -0.38
N PRO A 28 -6.33 10.54 0.85
CA PRO A 28 -4.97 10.67 1.38
C PRO A 28 -4.20 9.34 1.28
N GLY A 29 -3.02 9.37 0.66
CA GLY A 29 -2.19 8.17 0.45
C GLY A 29 -2.84 7.08 -0.42
N GLY A 30 -3.87 7.40 -1.21
CA GLY A 30 -4.58 6.45 -2.07
C GLY A 30 -5.29 5.32 -1.32
N MET A 31 -5.67 5.56 -0.05
CA MET A 31 -6.43 4.62 0.79
C MET A 31 -7.67 4.09 0.09
N GLY A 32 -7.80 2.76 0.07
CA GLY A 32 -8.85 1.98 -0.59
C GLY A 32 -8.53 1.68 -2.06
N ALA A 33 -8.05 2.67 -2.81
CA ALA A 33 -7.76 2.51 -4.24
C ALA A 33 -6.51 1.65 -4.48
N VAL A 34 -5.41 1.94 -3.77
CA VAL A 34 -4.15 1.19 -3.90
C VAL A 34 -4.34 -0.24 -3.43
N GLU A 35 -5.02 -0.44 -2.29
CA GLU A 35 -5.27 -1.77 -1.72
C GLU A 35 -6.08 -2.64 -2.67
N GLY A 36 -7.17 -2.10 -3.21
CA GLY A 36 -8.01 -2.80 -4.18
C GLY A 36 -7.24 -3.12 -5.46
N ALA A 37 -6.55 -2.13 -6.04
CA ALA A 37 -5.82 -2.30 -7.29
C ALA A 37 -4.68 -3.33 -7.17
N LEU A 38 -3.88 -3.27 -6.10
CA LEU A 38 -2.79 -4.22 -5.87
C LEU A 38 -3.33 -5.62 -5.57
N THR A 39 -4.37 -5.74 -4.75
CA THR A 39 -4.95 -7.05 -4.40
C THR A 39 -5.53 -7.72 -5.64
N LEU A 40 -6.33 -7.01 -6.43
CA LEU A 40 -6.91 -7.53 -7.66
C LEU A 40 -5.84 -7.82 -8.72
N GLY A 41 -4.83 -6.96 -8.86
CA GLY A 41 -3.73 -7.17 -9.79
C GLY A 41 -2.88 -8.40 -9.44
N LEU A 42 -2.60 -8.63 -8.16
CA LEU A 42 -1.86 -9.81 -7.69
C LEU A 42 -2.68 -11.10 -7.90
N ILE A 43 -3.98 -11.06 -7.64
CA ILE A 43 -4.88 -12.19 -7.94
C ILE A 43 -4.89 -12.48 -9.44
N ALA A 44 -4.96 -11.43 -10.28
CA ALA A 44 -4.99 -11.57 -11.73
C ALA A 44 -3.72 -12.21 -12.31
N VAL A 45 -2.56 -12.03 -11.68
CA VAL A 45 -1.30 -12.69 -12.10
C VAL A 45 -1.10 -14.07 -11.46
N GLY A 46 -2.04 -14.55 -10.65
CA GLY A 46 -2.07 -15.93 -10.13
C GLY A 46 -1.80 -16.08 -8.64
N LEU A 47 -1.70 -14.99 -7.86
CA LEU A 47 -1.55 -15.11 -6.40
C LEU A 47 -2.88 -15.49 -5.74
N PRO A 48 -2.92 -16.48 -4.81
CA PRO A 48 -4.12 -16.79 -4.06
C PRO A 48 -4.63 -15.58 -3.26
N MET A 49 -5.95 -15.39 -3.22
CA MET A 49 -6.60 -14.28 -2.50
C MET A 49 -6.22 -14.25 -1.01
N GLU A 50 -6.12 -15.44 -0.40
CA GLU A 50 -5.72 -15.66 0.99
C GLU A 50 -4.32 -15.10 1.31
N VAL A 51 -3.49 -14.91 0.29
CA VAL A 51 -2.13 -14.35 0.41
C VAL A 51 -2.09 -12.91 -0.11
N ALA A 52 -2.78 -12.60 -1.20
CA ALA A 52 -2.74 -11.28 -1.85
C ALA A 52 -3.20 -10.15 -0.92
N ALA A 53 -4.37 -10.30 -0.30
CA ALA A 53 -4.92 -9.27 0.59
C ALA A 53 -4.02 -8.99 1.80
N PRO A 54 -3.60 -9.99 2.61
CA PRO A 54 -2.72 -9.72 3.75
C PRO A 54 -1.33 -9.23 3.32
N ALA A 55 -0.79 -9.67 2.18
CA ALA A 55 0.48 -9.15 1.67
C ALA A 55 0.40 -7.64 1.34
N VAL A 56 -0.69 -7.21 0.70
CA VAL A 56 -0.92 -5.78 0.39
C VAL A 56 -1.11 -4.97 1.67
N LEU A 57 -1.88 -5.48 2.64
CA LEU A 57 -2.04 -4.80 3.93
C LEU A 57 -0.72 -4.69 4.70
N LEU A 58 0.10 -5.74 4.72
CA LEU A 58 1.43 -5.70 5.32
C LEU A 58 2.31 -4.64 4.64
N TYR A 59 2.30 -4.61 3.31
CA TYR A 59 3.00 -3.57 2.54
C TYR A 59 2.53 -2.17 2.95
N ARG A 60 1.22 -1.94 3.12
CA ARG A 60 0.66 -0.64 3.53
C ARG A 60 1.01 -0.29 4.97
N VAL A 61 1.03 -1.24 5.88
CA VAL A 61 1.51 -1.03 7.26
C VAL A 61 2.96 -0.54 7.23
N MET A 62 3.82 -1.16 6.44
CA MET A 62 5.23 -0.81 6.38
C MET A 62 5.52 0.51 5.66
N THR A 63 4.76 0.84 4.61
CA THR A 63 5.06 1.97 3.73
C THR A 63 4.22 3.22 3.98
N LEU A 64 3.00 3.04 4.48
CA LEU A 64 2.09 4.14 4.77
C LEU A 64 1.96 4.36 6.27
N TRP A 65 1.55 3.35 7.04
CA TRP A 65 1.17 3.58 8.43
C TRP A 65 2.37 3.77 9.35
N LEU A 66 3.42 2.95 9.21
CA LEU A 66 4.62 3.04 10.02
C LEU A 66 5.33 4.40 9.88
N PRO A 67 5.51 4.98 8.67
CA PRO A 67 6.07 6.33 8.53
C PRO A 67 5.11 7.46 8.92
N VAL A 68 3.80 7.25 8.83
CA VAL A 68 2.79 8.26 9.22
C VAL A 68 2.78 8.48 10.73
N LEU A 69 2.97 7.44 11.54
CA LEU A 69 2.98 7.55 13.01
C LEU A 69 3.99 8.57 13.56
N PRO A 70 5.30 8.51 13.27
CA PRO A 70 6.25 9.49 13.75
C PRO A 70 5.96 10.90 13.20
N GLY A 71 5.53 11.01 11.95
CA GLY A 71 5.13 12.29 11.36
C GLY A 71 3.97 12.94 12.11
N TRP A 72 2.94 12.16 12.44
CA TRP A 72 1.80 12.60 13.23
C TRP A 72 2.20 13.02 14.66
N ILE A 73 3.09 12.27 15.30
CA ILE A 73 3.62 12.62 16.63
C ILE A 73 4.35 13.97 16.59
N CYS A 74 5.27 14.16 15.64
CA CYS A 74 6.00 15.41 15.47
C CYS A 74 5.07 16.58 15.16
N PHE A 75 4.12 16.40 14.26
CA PHE A 75 3.11 17.40 13.92
C PHE A 75 2.34 17.87 15.16
N ASN A 76 1.80 16.92 15.92
CA ASN A 76 1.04 17.23 17.13
C ASN A 76 1.92 17.92 18.20
N GLN A 77 3.20 17.54 18.33
CA GLN A 77 4.12 18.20 19.25
C GLN A 77 4.36 19.67 18.87
N LEU A 78 4.60 19.96 17.59
CA LEU A 78 4.82 21.33 17.11
C LEU A 78 3.56 22.18 17.23
N THR A 79 2.39 21.64 16.86
CA THR A 79 1.10 22.33 17.02
C THR A 79 0.82 22.66 18.48
N ARG A 80 1.14 21.76 19.43
CA ARG A 80 0.97 22.02 20.87
C ARG A 80 1.89 23.10 21.42
N LYS A 81 3.03 23.35 20.77
CA LYS A 81 3.98 24.41 21.13
C LYS A 81 3.70 25.75 20.43
N GLY A 82 2.77 25.78 19.46
CA GLY A 82 2.51 26.95 18.63
C GLY A 82 3.64 27.23 17.61
N GLU A 83 4.41 26.21 17.25
CA GLU A 83 5.52 26.30 16.28
C GLU A 83 5.07 25.98 14.84
N LEU A 84 3.78 25.67 14.65
CA LEU A 84 3.04 25.51 13.40
C LEU A 84 1.80 26.40 13.44
#